data_AF-X1S685-F1
#
_entry.id   AF-X1S685-F1
#
_cell.length_a   1.000
_cell.length_b   1.000
_cell.length_c   1.000
_cell.angle_alpha   90.00
_cell.angle_beta   90.00
_cell.angle_gamma   90.00
#
_symmetry.space_group_name_H-M   'P 1'
#
loop_
_entity.id
_entity.type
_entity.pdbx_description
1 polymer ?
#
loop_
_entity_poly.entity_id
_entity_poly.type
_entity_poly.pdbx_seq_one_letter_code
_entity_poly.pdbx_strand_id
1 'polypeptide(L)'
;DGMAPGATQKAIDPTTGVVDLIIPKGYTVDTLSSNWSFSRPTIGHESWDGMILANTHESSFLKTFFLWSRPNYGGFDPAGAAAHTLSVDWTNLGDVAMEGMYGSAYLFKAVGTERMETKKVRCTRCGAKREVDRRATRVRCHECGQVGFYMPRLFGGEKNAITEVIE
;
A
#
# COMPACT_ATOMS: atom_id res chain seq x y z
N ASP A 1 6.58 -21.51 -14.36
CA ASP A 1 7.19 -21.25 -15.68
C ASP A 1 7.57 -19.79 -15.79
N GLY A 2 8.78 -19.50 -16.23
CA GLY A 2 9.27 -18.13 -16.41
C GLY A 2 8.62 -17.44 -17.62
N MET A 3 8.59 -16.11 -17.60
CA MET A 3 8.04 -15.28 -18.66
C MET A 3 9.04 -15.16 -19.82
N ALA A 4 8.66 -15.57 -21.03
CA ALA A 4 9.54 -15.55 -22.20
C ALA A 4 10.04 -14.13 -22.56
N PRO A 5 11.17 -13.99 -23.28
CA PRO A 5 11.63 -12.71 -23.82
C PRO A 5 10.53 -11.97 -24.59
N GLY A 6 10.34 -10.68 -24.30
CA GLY A 6 9.33 -9.84 -24.93
C GLY A 6 7.88 -10.14 -24.53
N ALA A 7 7.63 -11.21 -23.74
CA ALA A 7 6.29 -11.50 -23.26
C ALA A 7 5.87 -10.48 -22.18
N THR A 8 4.58 -10.17 -22.18
CA THR A 8 3.92 -9.35 -21.17
C THR A 8 2.95 -10.22 -20.39
N GLN A 9 3.00 -10.13 -19.07
CA GLN A 9 2.07 -10.82 -18.19
C GLN A 9 1.52 -9.84 -17.16
N LYS A 10 0.21 -9.91 -16.95
CA LYS A 10 -0.43 -9.19 -15.86
C LYS A 10 -0.12 -9.83 -14.51
N ALA A 11 -0.03 -9.03 -13.46
CA ALA A 11 0.05 -9.51 -12.09
C ALA A 11 -1.16 -10.39 -11.78
N ILE A 12 -0.94 -11.44 -11.00
CA ILE A 12 -1.97 -12.44 -10.67
C ILE A 12 -2.13 -12.44 -9.17
N ASP A 13 -3.37 -12.38 -8.69
CA ASP A 13 -3.68 -12.78 -7.31
C ASP A 13 -3.66 -14.32 -7.23
N PRO A 14 -2.72 -14.93 -6.46
CA PRO A 14 -2.61 -16.38 -6.37
C PRO A 14 -3.79 -17.05 -5.65
N THR A 15 -4.61 -16.29 -4.94
CA THR A 15 -5.77 -16.79 -4.16
C THR A 15 -7.05 -16.74 -4.98
N THR A 16 -7.26 -15.64 -5.72
CA THR A 16 -8.50 -15.42 -6.47
C THR A 16 -8.34 -15.68 -7.97
N GLY A 17 -7.11 -15.82 -8.46
CA GLY A 17 -6.80 -15.91 -9.89
C GLY A 17 -7.12 -14.64 -10.67
N VAL A 18 -7.53 -13.57 -9.97
CA VAL A 18 -7.94 -12.33 -10.59
C VAL A 18 -6.71 -11.57 -11.02
N VAL A 19 -6.74 -11.17 -12.29
CA VAL A 19 -5.65 -10.50 -12.98
C VAL A 19 -5.75 -8.97 -12.85
N ASP A 20 -6.98 -8.48 -12.64
CA ASP A 20 -7.31 -7.07 -12.51
C ASP A 20 -8.03 -6.80 -11.19
N LEU A 21 -7.49 -5.91 -10.37
CA LEU A 21 -8.10 -5.53 -9.10
C LEU A 21 -9.32 -4.63 -9.36
N ILE A 22 -10.50 -5.12 -8.98
CA ILE A 22 -11.74 -4.34 -9.10
C ILE A 22 -11.96 -3.52 -7.83
N ILE A 23 -12.05 -2.21 -8.02
CA ILE A 23 -12.40 -1.23 -6.98
C ILE A 23 -13.90 -0.99 -7.11
N PRO A 24 -14.72 -1.43 -6.14
CA PRO A 24 -16.15 -1.28 -6.23
C PRO A 24 -16.56 0.19 -6.10
N LYS A 25 -17.70 0.52 -6.71
CA LYS A 25 -18.36 1.81 -6.52
C LYS A 25 -18.56 2.10 -5.03
N GLY A 26 -18.32 3.34 -4.64
CA GLY A 26 -18.40 3.81 -3.26
C GLY A 26 -17.12 3.55 -2.46
N TYR A 27 -16.03 3.14 -3.11
CA TYR A 27 -14.72 2.98 -2.47
C TYR A 27 -13.65 3.79 -3.19
N THR A 28 -12.68 4.25 -2.41
CA THR A 28 -11.37 4.71 -2.89
C THR A 28 -10.33 3.66 -2.52
N VAL A 29 -9.18 3.68 -3.18
CA VAL A 29 -8.09 2.75 -2.88
C VAL A 29 -6.77 3.50 -2.66
N ASP A 30 -6.05 3.08 -1.63
CA ASP A 30 -4.69 3.52 -1.36
C ASP A 30 -3.73 2.35 -1.50
N THR A 31 -2.57 2.58 -2.11
CA THR A 31 -1.50 1.59 -2.11
C THR A 31 -0.72 1.68 -0.81
N LEU A 32 -0.69 0.59 -0.04
CA LEU A 32 0.02 0.49 1.22
C LEU A 32 1.50 0.16 1.02
N SER A 33 1.76 -0.76 0.12
CA SER A 33 3.10 -1.19 -0.26
C SER A 33 3.06 -1.85 -1.63
N SER A 34 4.18 -1.77 -2.34
CA SER A 34 4.44 -2.63 -3.49
C SER A 34 5.88 -3.09 -3.41
N ASN A 35 6.11 -4.34 -3.79
CA ASN A 35 7.41 -4.97 -3.87
C ASN A 35 7.50 -5.78 -5.16
N TRP A 36 8.66 -5.77 -5.79
CA TRP A 36 8.94 -6.62 -6.93
C TRP A 36 10.39 -7.06 -6.92
N SER A 37 10.65 -8.17 -7.63
CA SER A 37 11.99 -8.67 -7.87
C SER A 37 11.95 -9.52 -9.13
N PHE A 38 12.83 -9.23 -10.09
CA PHE A 38 12.89 -9.94 -11.36
C PHE A 38 14.35 -10.28 -11.69
N SER A 39 14.55 -11.42 -12.35
CA SER A 39 15.87 -11.92 -12.75
C SER A 39 16.39 -11.26 -14.04
N ARG A 40 15.57 -10.45 -14.72
CA ARG A 40 15.87 -9.80 -15.99
C ARG A 40 15.44 -8.33 -15.98
N PRO A 41 15.95 -7.50 -16.91
CA PRO A 41 15.42 -6.16 -17.13
C PRO A 41 13.93 -6.21 -17.45
N THR A 42 13.16 -5.30 -16.85
CA THR A 42 11.70 -5.30 -16.99
C THR A 42 11.15 -3.90 -17.16
N ILE A 43 10.00 -3.81 -17.80
CA ILE A 43 9.12 -2.65 -17.70
C ILE A 43 7.80 -3.10 -17.10
N GLY A 44 7.32 -2.35 -16.11
CA GLY A 44 6.03 -2.54 -15.48
C GLY A 44 5.12 -1.35 -15.76
N HIS A 45 3.87 -1.62 -16.12
CA HIS A 45 2.83 -0.61 -16.23
C HIS A 45 1.76 -0.86 -15.18
N GLU A 46 1.35 0.19 -14.49
CA GLU A 46 0.16 0.19 -13.67
C GLU A 46 -0.88 1.07 -14.35
N SER A 47 -2.07 0.54 -14.58
CA SER A 47 -3.14 1.22 -15.31
C SER A 47 -4.44 1.23 -14.53
N TRP A 48 -5.17 2.34 -14.67
CA TRP A 48 -6.50 2.58 -14.11
C TRP A 48 -7.49 2.76 -15.26
N ASP A 49 -8.46 1.87 -15.37
CA ASP A 49 -9.41 1.81 -16.48
C ASP A 49 -8.71 1.84 -17.86
N GLY A 50 -7.55 1.19 -17.95
CA GLY A 50 -6.73 1.15 -19.16
C GLY A 50 -5.83 2.38 -19.40
N MET A 51 -5.91 3.43 -18.56
CA MET A 51 -4.99 4.56 -18.60
C MET A 51 -3.74 4.24 -17.78
N ILE A 52 -2.57 4.28 -18.40
CA ILE A 52 -1.29 4.06 -17.71
C ILE A 52 -1.03 5.21 -16.73
N LEU A 53 -0.87 4.89 -15.45
CA LEU A 53 -0.65 5.82 -14.34
C LEU A 53 0.78 5.80 -13.83
N ALA A 54 1.46 4.66 -13.92
CA ALA A 54 2.85 4.56 -13.52
C ALA A 54 3.61 3.64 -14.47
N ASN A 55 4.82 4.08 -14.81
CA ASN A 55 5.79 3.31 -15.57
C ASN A 55 6.98 3.02 -14.66
N THR A 56 7.29 1.73 -14.49
CA THR A 56 8.47 1.29 -13.76
C THR A 56 9.43 0.68 -14.75
N HIS A 57 10.63 1.26 -14.89
CA HIS A 57 11.71 0.66 -15.66
C HIS A 57 12.76 0.14 -14.68
N GLU A 58 13.01 -1.16 -14.68
CA GLU A 58 14.08 -1.74 -13.88
C GLU A 58 15.14 -2.32 -14.82
N SER A 59 16.31 -1.68 -14.82
CA SER A 59 17.47 -2.08 -15.63
C SER A 59 18.44 -2.99 -14.87
N SER A 60 18.22 -3.23 -13.58
CA SER A 60 19.15 -3.97 -12.72
C SER A 60 18.49 -5.08 -11.90
N PHE A 61 19.23 -6.18 -11.78
CA PHE A 61 18.85 -7.39 -11.05
C PHE A 61 18.83 -7.17 -9.54
N LEU A 62 17.84 -7.77 -8.86
CA LEU A 62 17.68 -7.79 -7.40
C LEU A 62 17.61 -6.41 -6.72
N LYS A 63 16.48 -5.73 -6.88
CA LYS A 63 16.07 -4.67 -5.96
C LYS A 63 14.71 -5.00 -5.38
N THR A 64 14.68 -5.41 -4.11
CA THR A 64 13.47 -5.29 -3.31
C THR A 64 13.21 -3.79 -3.11
N PHE A 65 12.45 -3.20 -4.01
CA PHE A 65 12.06 -1.80 -3.91
C PHE A 65 10.80 -1.72 -3.05
N PHE A 66 10.90 -1.06 -1.90
CA PHE A 66 9.74 -0.67 -1.10
C PHE A 66 9.42 0.79 -1.42
N LEU A 67 8.43 1.00 -2.27
CA LEU A 67 7.94 2.34 -2.59
C LEU A 67 6.78 2.69 -1.66
N TRP A 68 7.03 3.60 -0.72
CA TRP A 68 6.08 4.05 0.31
C TRP A 68 5.20 5.23 -0.14
N SER A 69 5.08 5.44 -1.45
CA SER A 69 4.23 6.50 -2.02
C SER A 69 3.87 6.15 -3.46
N ARG A 70 2.95 5.21 -3.64
CA ARG A 70 2.25 5.01 -4.91
C ARG A 70 1.03 5.94 -5.00
N PRO A 71 0.44 6.11 -6.20
CA PRO A 71 -0.66 7.06 -6.41
C PRO A 71 -1.78 6.84 -5.38
N ASN A 72 -2.25 7.93 -4.77
CA ASN A 72 -3.52 7.92 -4.08
C ASN A 72 -4.61 7.95 -5.14
N TYR A 73 -5.27 6.81 -5.36
CA TYR A 73 -6.27 6.72 -6.41
C TYR A 73 -7.58 7.43 -6.06
N GLY A 74 -7.80 7.71 -4.78
CA GLY A 74 -8.86 8.63 -4.34
C GLY A 74 -8.69 10.05 -4.89
N GLY A 75 -7.54 10.41 -5.49
CA GLY A 75 -7.42 11.65 -6.26
C GLY A 75 -8.13 11.64 -7.62
N PHE A 76 -8.32 10.45 -8.23
CA PHE A 76 -8.95 10.31 -9.55
C PHE A 76 -10.48 10.22 -9.47
N ASP A 77 -10.99 9.45 -8.51
CA ASP A 77 -12.42 9.42 -8.16
C ASP A 77 -12.61 9.56 -6.64
N PRO A 78 -12.53 10.79 -6.09
CA PRO A 78 -12.68 11.02 -4.65
C PRO A 78 -14.07 10.69 -4.11
N ALA A 79 -15.07 10.60 -5.00
CA ALA A 79 -16.44 10.28 -4.65
C ALA A 79 -16.74 8.77 -4.75
N GLY A 80 -15.82 7.96 -5.30
CA GLY A 80 -16.10 6.57 -5.66
C GLY A 80 -17.40 6.46 -6.47
N ALA A 81 -17.61 7.40 -7.39
CA ALA A 81 -18.81 7.50 -8.21
C ALA A 81 -18.97 6.28 -9.12
N ALA A 82 -17.86 5.64 -9.53
CA ALA A 82 -17.86 4.46 -10.38
C ALA A 82 -17.05 3.31 -9.78
N ALA A 83 -17.26 2.11 -10.33
CA ALA A 83 -16.33 1.00 -10.13
C ALA A 83 -15.17 1.16 -11.11
N HIS A 84 -13.97 0.82 -10.67
CA HIS A 84 -12.74 1.00 -11.43
C HIS A 84 -11.92 -0.28 -11.46
N THR A 85 -11.12 -0.40 -12.50
CA THR A 85 -10.23 -1.54 -12.68
C THR A 85 -8.80 -1.06 -12.60
N LEU A 86 -8.05 -1.58 -11.62
CA LEU A 86 -6.61 -1.40 -11.52
C LEU A 86 -5.92 -2.65 -12.05
N SER A 87 -5.02 -2.47 -13.00
CA SER A 87 -4.24 -3.54 -13.61
C SER A 87 -2.76 -3.25 -13.51
N VAL A 88 -1.96 -4.29 -13.33
CA VAL A 88 -0.50 -4.18 -13.40
C VAL A 88 -0.01 -5.22 -14.39
N ASP A 89 0.80 -4.81 -15.36
CA ASP A 89 1.48 -5.70 -16.28
C ASP A 89 2.98 -5.50 -16.24
N TRP A 90 3.71 -6.58 -16.51
CA TRP A 90 5.16 -6.61 -16.56
C TRP A 90 5.59 -7.24 -17.88
N THR A 91 6.58 -6.63 -18.52
CA THR A 91 7.16 -7.10 -19.78
C THR A 91 8.63 -7.43 -19.59
N ASN A 92 9.04 -8.60 -20.08
CA ASN A 92 10.42 -9.07 -20.03
C ASN A 92 11.21 -8.41 -21.16
N LEU A 93 12.19 -7.56 -20.80
CA LEU A 93 13.07 -6.90 -21.76
C LEU A 93 14.41 -7.63 -21.92
N GLY A 94 14.58 -8.76 -21.23
CA GLY A 94 15.75 -9.62 -21.34
C GLY A 94 15.71 -10.53 -22.57
N ASP A 95 16.82 -11.22 -22.77
CA ASP A 95 17.08 -12.16 -23.87
C ASP A 95 16.76 -13.62 -23.53
N VAL A 96 16.45 -13.92 -22.27
CA VAL A 96 16.02 -15.25 -21.82
C VAL A 96 14.79 -15.16 -20.91
N ALA A 97 14.22 -16.31 -20.56
CA ALA A 97 13.07 -16.39 -19.67
C ALA A 97 13.35 -15.65 -18.33
N MET A 98 12.38 -14.84 -17.92
CA MET A 98 12.40 -14.07 -16.70
C MET A 98 11.64 -14.78 -15.60
N GLU A 99 12.21 -14.78 -14.41
CA GLU A 99 11.58 -15.24 -13.19
C GLU A 99 11.50 -14.08 -12.22
N GLY A 100 10.48 -14.09 -11.37
CA GLY A 100 10.33 -13.03 -10.39
C GLY A 100 8.98 -13.04 -9.69
N MET A 101 8.77 -12.00 -8.92
CA MET A 101 7.52 -11.75 -8.22
C MET A 101 7.17 -10.27 -8.26
N TYR A 102 5.87 -10.01 -8.27
CA TYR A 102 5.29 -8.71 -7.96
C TYR A 102 4.28 -8.93 -6.85
N GLY A 103 4.31 -8.06 -5.84
CA GLY A 103 3.35 -8.01 -4.75
C GLY A 103 2.92 -6.58 -4.51
N SER A 104 1.65 -6.39 -4.20
CA SER A 104 1.11 -5.09 -3.83
C SER A 104 -0.01 -5.27 -2.83
N ALA A 105 -0.05 -4.39 -1.83
CA ALA A 105 -1.09 -4.35 -0.83
C ALA A 105 -1.90 -3.08 -1.01
N TYR A 106 -3.22 -3.23 -1.15
CA TYR A 106 -4.15 -2.14 -1.36
C TYR A 106 -5.12 -2.03 -0.18
N LEU A 107 -5.42 -0.81 0.25
CA LEU A 107 -6.41 -0.51 1.27
C LEU A 107 -7.63 0.13 0.62
N PHE A 108 -8.75 -0.58 0.66
CA PHE A 108 -10.03 -0.10 0.20
C PHE A 108 -10.69 0.72 1.31
N LYS A 109 -11.13 1.93 0.98
CA LYS A 109 -11.78 2.85 1.91
C LYS A 109 -13.13 3.26 1.37
N ALA A 110 -14.20 2.92 2.08
CA ALA A 110 -15.52 3.37 1.70
C ALA A 110 -15.58 4.92 1.69
N VAL A 111 -16.22 5.48 0.68
CA VAL A 111 -16.43 6.92 0.57
C VAL A 111 -17.41 7.34 1.65
N GLY A 112 -17.11 8.45 2.32
CA GLY A 112 -17.90 8.92 3.45
C GLY A 112 -17.61 8.18 4.76
N THR A 113 -16.62 7.27 4.81
CA THR A 113 -16.12 6.77 6.10
C THR A 113 -15.62 7.97 6.91
N GLU A 114 -16.18 8.18 8.09
CA GLU A 114 -15.83 9.31 8.93
C GLU A 114 -14.33 9.28 9.21
N ARG A 115 -13.67 10.44 9.05
CA ARG A 115 -12.25 10.52 9.34
C ARG A 115 -12.09 10.32 10.84
N MET A 116 -11.26 9.35 11.19
CA MET A 116 -10.80 9.21 12.56
C MET A 116 -10.01 10.47 12.94
N GLU A 117 -10.61 11.30 13.80
CA GLU A 117 -10.02 12.56 14.29
C GLU A 117 -9.07 12.32 15.48
N THR A 118 -9.25 11.20 16.19
CA THR A 118 -8.49 10.89 17.40
C THR A 118 -7.85 9.50 17.35
N LYS A 119 -6.82 9.28 18.17
CA LYS A 119 -6.17 7.96 18.34
C LYS A 119 -5.92 7.69 19.82
N LYS A 120 -5.99 6.41 20.21
CA LYS A 120 -5.60 5.98 21.56
C LYS A 120 -4.11 5.71 21.61
N VAL A 121 -3.43 6.33 22.57
CA VAL A 121 -1.99 6.17 22.81
C VAL A 121 -1.74 5.62 24.21
N ARG A 122 -0.72 4.78 24.35
CA ARG A 122 -0.28 4.19 25.63
C ARG A 122 1.09 4.71 26.04
N CYS A 123 1.20 5.34 27.21
CA CYS A 123 2.49 5.77 27.74
C CYS A 123 3.45 4.59 27.89
N THR A 124 4.63 4.68 27.26
CA THR A 124 5.66 3.64 27.31
C THR A 124 6.28 3.48 28.69
N ARG A 125 6.18 4.48 29.56
CA ARG A 125 6.75 4.45 30.92
C ARG A 125 5.77 3.92 31.97
N CYS A 126 4.59 4.52 32.09
CA CYS A 126 3.62 4.15 33.14
C CYS A 126 2.42 3.34 32.62
N GLY A 127 2.31 3.14 31.31
CA GLY A 127 1.22 2.36 30.72
C GLY A 127 -0.14 3.07 30.60
N ALA A 128 -0.30 4.28 31.14
CA ALA A 128 -1.56 5.04 31.04
C ALA A 128 -2.00 5.24 29.59
N LYS A 129 -3.27 4.95 29.29
CA LYS A 129 -3.89 5.13 27.98
C LYS A 129 -4.63 6.47 27.94
N ARG A 130 -4.59 7.19 26.82
CA ARG A 130 -5.45 8.37 26.57
C ARG A 130 -5.76 8.52 25.09
N GLU A 131 -6.83 9.23 24.82
CA GLU A 131 -7.16 9.69 23.49
C GLU A 131 -6.43 11.01 23.19
N VAL A 132 -5.97 11.16 21.95
CA VAL A 132 -5.29 12.35 21.44
C VAL A 132 -5.70 12.62 20.00
N ASP A 133 -5.52 13.85 19.55
CA ASP A 133 -5.63 14.18 18.13
C ASP A 133 -4.77 13.23 17.28
N ARG A 134 -5.33 12.71 16.18
CA ARG A 134 -4.66 11.75 15.30
C ARG A 134 -3.30 12.25 14.81
N ARG A 135 -3.18 13.56 14.55
CA ARG A 135 -1.96 14.23 14.08
C ARG A 135 -0.96 14.51 15.19
N ALA A 136 -1.33 14.34 16.47
CA ALA A 136 -0.40 14.52 17.58
C ALA A 136 0.74 13.50 17.52
N THR A 137 1.96 13.94 17.22
CA THR A 137 3.16 13.08 17.17
C THR A 137 3.90 13.03 18.50
N ARG A 138 3.71 14.05 19.35
CA ARG A 138 4.29 14.15 20.70
C ARG A 138 3.18 14.39 21.70
N VAL A 139 3.10 13.53 22.73
CA VAL A 139 2.06 13.63 23.75
C VAL A 139 2.72 13.54 25.12
N ARG A 140 2.44 14.53 25.98
CA ARG A 140 2.79 14.45 27.40
C ARG A 140 1.80 13.53 28.11
N CYS A 141 2.31 12.53 28.81
CA CYS A 141 1.52 11.66 29.66
C CYS A 141 0.87 12.48 30.79
N HIS A 142 -0.43 12.27 31.02
CA HIS A 142 -1.17 12.95 32.07
C HIS A 142 -0.83 12.43 33.48
N GLU A 143 -0.38 11.17 33.57
CA GLU A 143 0.01 10.54 34.85
C GLU A 143 1.46 10.86 35.24
N CYS A 144 2.44 10.49 34.38
CA CYS A 144 3.85 10.57 34.76
C CYS A 144 4.59 11.80 34.19
N GLY A 145 3.89 12.67 33.47
CA GLY A 145 4.44 13.91 32.90
C GLY A 145 5.48 13.74 31.78
N GLN A 146 5.86 12.51 31.42
CA GLN A 146 6.83 12.23 30.38
C GLN A 146 6.25 12.46 28.98
N VAL A 147 7.08 12.97 28.07
CA VAL A 147 6.71 13.16 26.67
C VAL A 147 7.13 11.93 25.87
N GLY A 148 6.16 11.29 25.23
CA GLY A 148 6.39 10.18 24.31
C GLY A 148 6.18 10.60 22.86
N PHE A 149 6.89 9.94 21.95
CA PHE A 149 6.62 10.00 20.51
C PHE A 149 5.60 8.92 20.15
N TYR A 150 4.49 9.34 19.54
CA TYR A 150 3.42 8.46 19.09
C TYR A 150 3.25 8.65 17.59
N MET A 151 4.09 7.96 16.83
CA MET A 151 3.88 7.87 15.39
C MET A 151 2.63 7.01 15.15
N PRO A 152 1.75 7.40 14.22
CA PRO A 152 0.71 6.49 13.74
C PRO A 152 1.42 5.21 13.26
N ARG A 153 1.10 4.06 13.87
CA ARG A 153 1.51 2.77 13.32
C ARG A 153 0.83 2.65 11.97
N LEU A 154 1.60 2.79 10.90
CA LEU A 154 1.10 2.47 9.56
C LEU A 154 1.04 0.94 9.38
N PHE A 155 1.80 0.16 10.15
CA PHE A 155 1.80 -1.31 10.09
C PHE A 155 2.02 -1.96 11.46
N GLY A 156 1.29 -3.03 11.75
CA GLY A 156 1.21 -3.75 13.02
C GLY A 156 2.47 -4.51 13.43
N GLY A 157 3.52 -3.81 13.85
CA GLY A 157 4.65 -4.40 14.57
C GLY A 157 4.46 -4.29 16.08
N GLU A 158 4.21 -5.40 16.78
CA GLU A 158 3.77 -5.44 18.19
C GLU A 158 4.65 -4.70 19.21
N LYS A 159 5.93 -4.39 18.94
CA LYS A 159 6.85 -4.13 20.04
C LYS A 159 6.96 -2.70 20.57
N ASN A 160 6.46 -1.67 19.90
CA ASN A 160 6.45 -0.31 20.48
C ASN A 160 5.17 0.46 20.09
N ALA A 161 4.45 0.98 21.09
CA ALA A 161 3.17 1.72 20.99
C ALA A 161 1.97 0.93 20.44
N ILE A 162 1.24 0.23 21.32
CA ILE A 162 -0.08 -0.35 21.01
C ILE A 162 -1.04 0.82 20.69
N THR A 163 -1.36 0.97 19.42
CA THR A 163 -2.52 1.74 18.95
C THR A 163 -3.59 0.68 18.70
N GLU A 164 -4.54 0.50 19.63
CA GLU A 164 -5.72 -0.34 19.38
C GLU A 164 -6.58 0.41 18.35
N VAL A 165 -6.73 -0.19 17.17
CA VAL A 165 -7.76 0.18 16.21
C VAL A 165 -9.07 -0.39 16.77
N ILE A 166 -10.07 0.47 16.96
CA ILE A 166 -11.40 0.05 17.35
C ILE A 166 -12.17 -0.18 16.06
N GLU A 167 -12.63 -1.41 15.84
CA GLU A 167 -13.69 -1.76 14.88
C GLU A 167 -15.04 -1.21 15.37
#